data_AF-A0A933BY60-F1
#
_entry.id   AF-A0A933BY60-F1
#
_cell.length_a   1.000
_cell.length_b   1.000
_cell.length_c   1.000
_cell.angle_alpha   90.00
_cell.angle_beta   90.00
_cell.angle_gamma   90.00
#
_symmetry.space_group_name_H-M   'P 1'
#
loop_
_entity.id
_entity.type
_entity.pdbx_description
1 polymer ?
#
loop_
_entity_poly.entity_id
_entity_poly.type
_entity_poly.pdbx_seq_one_letter_code
_entity_poly.pdbx_strand_id
1 'polypeptide(L)'
;MERLSQMTAAPLHLMDKFRQELLTILDERRVPIQEQQNRINQLREQIRQEGEGHLDAFERESQEMEKDLLQKMEQLKEMRHRASLIRRVFSTMFRTG
;
A
#
# COMPACT_ATOMS: atom_id res chain seq x y z
N MET A 1 7.95 0.05 -3.37
CA MET A 1 7.16 0.87 -4.31
C MET A 1 6.39 0.01 -5.30
N GLU A 2 7.04 -0.81 -6.13
CA GLU A 2 6.35 -1.67 -7.11
C GLU A 2 5.35 -2.64 -6.46
N ARG A 3 5.73 -3.25 -5.33
CA ARG A 3 4.87 -4.17 -4.56
C ARG A 3 3.61 -3.51 -3.99
N LEU A 4 3.74 -2.32 -3.38
CA LEU A 4 2.56 -1.54 -2.92
C LEU A 4 1.65 -1.12 -4.09
N SER A 5 2.24 -0.77 -5.24
CA SER A 5 1.47 -0.45 -6.44
C SER A 5 0.73 -1.66 -7.01
N GLN A 6 1.22 -2.87 -6.81
CA GLN A 6 0.52 -4.10 -7.18
C GLN A 6 -0.59 -4.42 -6.18
N MET A 7 -0.40 -4.09 -4.90
CA MET A 7 -1.39 -4.31 -3.83
C MET A 7 -2.65 -3.45 -3.98
N THR A 8 -2.61 -2.34 -4.72
CA THR A 8 -3.80 -1.52 -5.01
C THR A 8 -4.69 -2.11 -6.09
N ALA A 9 -4.20 -3.07 -6.90
CA ALA A 9 -4.99 -3.70 -7.96
C ALA A 9 -6.15 -4.54 -7.40
N ALA A 10 -5.94 -5.24 -6.29
CA ALA A 10 -6.95 -6.10 -5.67
C ALA A 10 -8.15 -5.30 -5.10
N PRO A 11 -7.96 -4.23 -4.31
CA PRO A 11 -9.06 -3.34 -3.89
C PRO A 11 -9.84 -2.73 -5.05
N LEU A 12 -9.16 -2.31 -6.13
CA LEU A 12 -9.83 -1.73 -7.30
C LEU A 12 -10.69 -2.77 -8.02
N HIS A 13 -10.17 -3.98 -8.20
CA HIS A 13 -10.93 -5.08 -8.79
C HIS A 13 -12.13 -5.49 -7.93
N LEU A 14 -11.99 -5.46 -6.60
CA LEU A 14 -13.09 -5.69 -5.66
C LEU A 14 -14.22 -4.66 -5.84
N MET A 15 -13.87 -3.38 -6.00
CA MET A 15 -14.85 -2.31 -6.25
C MET A 15 -15.54 -2.46 -7.60
N ASP A 16 -14.81 -2.87 -8.65
CA ASP A 16 -15.40 -3.12 -9.96
C ASP A 16 -16.37 -4.31 -9.95
N LYS A 17 -16.00 -5.40 -9.28
CA LYS A 17 -16.86 -6.56 -9.07
C LYS A 17 -18.14 -6.18 -8.31
N PHE A 18 -18.01 -5.42 -7.23
CA PHE A 18 -19.16 -4.90 -6.48
C PHE A 18 -20.12 -4.09 -7.35
N ARG A 19 -19.58 -3.16 -8.14
CA ARG A 19 -20.38 -2.33 -9.04
C ARG A 19 -21.17 -3.20 -10.01
N GLN A 20 -20.54 -4.23 -10.57
CA GLN A 20 -21.22 -5.17 -11.48
C GLN A 20 -22.34 -5.93 -10.77
N GLU A 21 -22.07 -6.50 -9.59
CA GLU A 21 -23.07 -7.27 -8.84
C GLU A 21 -24.26 -6.41 -8.37
N LEU A 22 -24.01 -5.16 -7.96
CA LEU A 22 -25.08 -4.21 -7.66
C LEU A 22 -25.96 -3.93 -8.88
N LEU A 23 -25.35 -3.68 -10.05
CA LEU A 23 -26.10 -3.44 -11.27
C LEU A 23 -26.94 -4.66 -11.65
N THR A 24 -26.41 -5.87 -11.50
CA THR A 24 -27.15 -7.11 -11.71
C THR A 24 -28.35 -7.21 -10.75
N ILE A 25 -28.16 -6.99 -9.44
CA ILE A 25 -29.26 -7.07 -8.46
C ILE A 25 -30.36 -6.05 -8.79
N LEU A 26 -29.98 -4.83 -9.19
CA LEU A 26 -30.91 -3.76 -9.51
C LEU A 26 -31.66 -3.98 -10.84
N ASP A 27 -31.04 -4.66 -11.80
CA ASP A 27 -31.66 -4.97 -13.10
C ASP A 27 -32.61 -6.18 -13.04
N GLU A 28 -32.51 -7.01 -11.99
CA GLU A 28 -33.42 -8.13 -11.72
C GLU A 28 -34.81 -7.66 -11.27
N ARG A 29 -35.60 -7.09 -12.19
CA ARG A 29 -36.94 -6.51 -11.95
C ARG A 29 -38.01 -7.49 -11.44
N ARG A 30 -37.72 -8.79 -11.43
CA ARG A 30 -38.67 -9.84 -11.02
C ARG A 30 -38.46 -10.31 -9.58
N VAL A 31 -37.38 -9.86 -8.93
CA VAL A 31 -37.07 -10.22 -7.54
C VAL A 31 -37.76 -9.25 -6.59
N PRO A 32 -38.37 -9.74 -5.49
CA PRO A 32 -38.95 -8.86 -4.47
C PRO A 32 -37.90 -7.89 -3.89
N ILE A 33 -38.31 -6.65 -3.64
CA ILE A 33 -37.42 -5.59 -3.11
C ILE A 33 -36.71 -6.00 -1.82
N GLN A 34 -37.39 -6.74 -0.93
CA GLN A 34 -36.79 -7.25 0.31
C GLN A 34 -35.64 -8.24 0.04
N GLU A 35 -35.77 -9.08 -0.97
CA GLU A 35 -34.74 -10.05 -1.34
C GLU A 35 -33.57 -9.37 -2.05
N GLN A 36 -33.83 -8.34 -2.86
CA GLN A 36 -32.80 -7.46 -3.40
C GLN A 36 -32.04 -6.72 -2.28
N GLN A 37 -32.75 -6.21 -1.26
CA GLN A 37 -32.13 -5.56 -0.10
C GLN A 37 -31.25 -6.53 0.71
N ASN A 38 -31.71 -7.77 0.92
CA ASN A 38 -30.92 -8.78 1.62
C ASN A 38 -29.62 -9.10 0.86
N ARG A 39 -29.69 -9.25 -0.46
CA ARG A 39 -28.52 -9.47 -1.32
C ARG A 39 -27.56 -8.28 -1.29
N ILE A 40 -28.07 -7.05 -1.33
CA ILE A 40 -27.25 -5.84 -1.20
C ILE A 40 -26.56 -5.80 0.17
N ASN A 41 -27.24 -6.16 1.24
CA ASN A 41 -26.66 -6.17 2.59
C ASN A 41 -25.56 -7.24 2.72
N GLN A 42 -25.77 -8.43 2.16
CA GLN A 42 -24.74 -9.48 2.10
C GLN A 42 -23.52 -9.01 1.30
N LEU A 43 -23.76 -8.40 0.14
CA LEU A 43 -22.71 -7.86 -0.72
C LEU A 43 -21.90 -6.76 -0.01
N ARG A 44 -22.57 -5.87 0.74
CA ARG A 44 -21.89 -4.85 1.56
C ARG A 44 -21.00 -5.45 2.64
N GLU A 45 -21.47 -6.51 3.31
CA GLU A 45 -20.68 -7.17 4.36
C GLU A 45 -19.47 -7.91 3.79
N GLN A 46 -19.61 -8.56 2.63
CA GLN A 46 -18.49 -9.19 1.92
C GLN A 46 -17.40 -8.18 1.56
N ILE A 47 -17.78 -7.01 1.03
CA ILE A 47 -16.82 -5.94 0.69
C ILE A 47 -16.14 -5.39 1.91
N ARG A 48 -16.87 -5.24 3.02
CA ARG A 48 -16.29 -4.77 4.27
C ARG A 48 -15.19 -5.74 4.73
N GLN A 49 -15.48 -7.03 4.74
CA GLN A 49 -14.52 -8.05 5.17
C GLN A 49 -13.32 -8.18 4.23
N GLU A 50 -13.55 -8.26 2.92
CA GLU A 50 -12.47 -8.35 1.92
C GLU A 50 -11.64 -7.05 1.85
N GLY A 51 -12.30 -5.90 1.95
CA GLY A 51 -11.68 -4.58 1.95
C GLY A 51 -10.81 -4.33 3.19
N GLU A 52 -11.30 -4.68 4.39
CA GLU A 52 -10.51 -4.59 5.63
C GLU A 52 -9.24 -5.44 5.54
N GLY A 53 -9.33 -6.67 5.04
CA GLY A 53 -8.16 -7.53 4.86
C GLY A 53 -7.12 -6.97 3.90
N HIS A 54 -7.55 -6.33 2.81
CA HIS A 54 -6.63 -5.69 1.86
C HIS A 54 -5.99 -4.42 2.42
N LEU A 55 -6.74 -3.61 3.17
CA LEU A 55 -6.22 -2.40 3.83
C LEU A 55 -5.20 -2.75 4.91
N ASP A 56 -5.49 -3.75 5.75
CA ASP A 56 -4.56 -4.23 6.78
C ASP A 56 -3.24 -4.72 6.16
N ALA A 57 -3.33 -5.46 5.06
CA ALA A 57 -2.14 -5.95 4.35
C ALA A 57 -1.34 -4.78 3.76
N PHE A 58 -2.00 -3.80 3.14
CA PHE A 58 -1.37 -2.63 2.58
C PHE A 58 -0.68 -1.78 3.66
N GLU A 59 -1.33 -1.58 4.80
CA GLU A 59 -0.78 -0.83 5.92
C GLU A 59 0.50 -1.48 6.46
N ARG A 60 0.49 -2.81 6.66
CA ARG A 60 1.68 -3.55 7.11
C ARG A 60 2.85 -3.42 6.14
N GLU A 61 2.63 -3.65 4.85
CA GLU A 61 3.70 -3.54 3.85
C GLU A 61 4.21 -2.09 3.76
N SER A 62 3.32 -1.10 3.91
CA SER A 62 3.71 0.32 3.94
C SER A 62 4.61 0.64 5.14
N GLN A 63 4.28 0.15 6.33
CA GLN A 63 5.08 0.32 7.54
C GLN A 63 6.45 -0.37 7.43
N GLU A 64 6.50 -1.58 6.86
CA GLU A 64 7.77 -2.28 6.62
C GLU A 64 8.66 -1.51 5.63
N MET A 65 8.08 -1.01 4.54
CA MET A 65 8.81 -0.22 3.57
C MET A 65 9.32 1.11 4.16
N GLU A 66 8.52 1.77 4.99
CA GLU A 66 8.95 2.99 5.71
C GLU A 66 10.15 2.70 6.62
N LYS A 67 10.10 1.61 7.39
CA LYS A 67 11.20 1.17 8.24
C LYS A 67 12.48 0.92 7.46
N ASP A 68 12.39 0.22 6.33
CA ASP A 68 13.53 -0.04 5.44
C ASP A 68 14.13 1.25 4.88
N LEU A 69 13.28 2.22 4.49
CA LEU A 69 13.73 3.53 4.02
C LEU A 69 14.49 4.29 5.12
N LEU A 70 13.97 4.31 6.35
CA LEU A 70 14.63 4.94 7.49
C LEU A 70 16.00 4.31 7.78
N GLN A 71 16.11 2.98 7.72
CA GLN A 71 17.38 2.28 7.87
C GLN A 71 18.40 2.66 6.78
N LYS A 72 17.97 2.68 5.51
CA LYS A 72 18.82 3.09 4.40
C LYS A 72 19.28 4.55 4.53
N MET A 73 18.40 5.45 4.99
CA MET A 73 18.78 6.83 5.25
C MET A 73 19.86 6.94 6.32
N GLU A 74 19.80 6.13 7.37
CA GLU A 74 20.81 6.14 8.42
C GLU A 74 22.16 5.63 7.91
N GLN A 75 22.16 4.54 7.13
CA GLN A 75 23.36 4.04 6.46
C GLN A 75 23.98 5.10 5.53
N LEU A 76 23.17 5.84 4.77
CA LEU A 76 23.64 6.94 3.92
C LEU A 76 24.28 8.07 4.73
N LYS A 77 23.71 8.43 5.89
CA LYS A 77 24.33 9.44 6.79
C LYS A 77 25.68 8.95 7.29
N GLU A 78 25.77 7.68 7.67
CA GLU A 78 27.02 7.09 8.15
C GLU A 78 28.08 7.06 7.05
N MET A 79 27.73 6.63 5.83
CA MET A 79 28.63 6.65 4.68
C MET A 79 29.12 8.08 4.38
N ARG A 80 28.22 9.07 4.44
CA ARG A 80 28.58 10.48 4.25
C ARG A 80 29.54 10.97 5.33
N HIS A 81 29.33 10.54 6.58
CA HIS A 81 30.24 10.86 7.69
C HIS A 81 31.62 10.23 7.46
N ARG A 82 31.69 8.94 7.11
CA ARG A 82 32.96 8.27 6.77
C ARG A 82 33.68 8.96 5.61
N ALA A 83 32.97 9.34 4.55
CA ALA A 83 33.53 10.06 3.42
C ALA A 83 34.10 11.44 3.82
N SER A 84 33.44 12.16 4.75
CA SER A 84 33.96 13.44 5.23
C SER A 84 35.23 13.29 6.07
N LEU A 85 35.30 12.24 6.90
CA LEU A 85 36.51 11.90 7.65
C LEU A 85 37.66 11.57 6.71
N ILE A 86 37.43 10.73 5.70
CA ILE A 86 38.43 10.41 4.67
C ILE A 86 38.89 11.70 3.98
N ARG A 87 37.96 12.56 3.55
CA ARG A 87 38.30 13.85 2.91
C ARG A 87 39.16 14.73 3.80
N ARG A 88 38.89 14.77 5.10
CA ARG A 88 39.67 15.54 6.09
C ARG A 88 41.07 14.96 6.29
N VAL A 89 41.19 13.64 6.35
CA VAL A 89 42.50 12.96 6.45
C VAL A 89 43.34 13.21 5.20
N PHE A 90 42.74 13.07 4.01
CA PHE A 90 43.42 13.42 2.75
C PHE A 90 43.84 14.91 2.72
N SER A 91 42.97 15.84 3.10
CA SER A 91 43.32 17.27 3.07
C SER A 91 44.41 17.66 4.08
N THR A 92 44.57 16.91 5.17
CA THR A 92 45.65 17.13 6.15
C THR A 92 46.98 16.51 5.71
N MET A 93 46.96 15.32 5.08
CA MET A 93 48.17 14.67 4.58
C MET A 93 48.74 15.31 3.30
N PHE A 94 47.87 15.85 2.45
CA PHE A 94 48.25 16.43 1.15
C PHE A 94 48.13 17.97 1.12
N ARG A 95 48.07 18.62 2.28
CA ARG A 95 48.24 20.07 2.39
C ARG A 95 49.71 20.39 2.11
N THR A 96 50.04 20.58 0.84
CA THR A 96 51.26 21.27 0.41
C THR A 96 51.22 22.70 0.94
N GLY A 97 52.19 23.04 1.80
CA GLY A 97 52.57 24.43 2.03
C GLY A 97 53.20 25.04 0.78
#